data_AF-A0AAF0F8F6-F1
#
_entry.id   AF-A0AAF0F8F6-F1
#
_cell.length_a   1.000
_cell.length_b   1.000
_cell.length_c   1.000
_cell.angle_alpha   90.00
_cell.angle_beta   90.00
_cell.angle_gamma   90.00
#
_symmetry.space_group_name_H-M   'P 1'
#
loop_
_entity.id
_entity.type
_entity.pdbx_description
1 polymer ?
#
loop_
_entity_poly.entity_id
_entity_poly.type
_entity_poly.pdbx_seq_one_letter_code
_entity_poly.pdbx_strand_id
1 'polypeptide(L)'
;MDTDPVRERRRSTSSFGVPMPEWIGKMFAKYPLHEWPSAHSRELQEKLDMVDSSDILFIAPRWPGQWASADPISLRWQMEALCRKANIRTEALADAYWSPEGDTPFLQCVHGEKSQKDATVISPTLLSCAQIPRHFENFYPLVSPETEEKSVWPSAEVEQESLAWQTLLYGRLTAGALLLALQTNVFSYEDGNQPLLRSLFASIMPGESTPEQRKLGRLLQSASAGANYDSLRADFGDNFSADQRNPLSVVPGYRVDFVGVFSGTSQHAPEDEEPREPPLSTQFDYDGIINQATEALNACASRLDIDQKHNPDTWMLGASRATSLDCLLFACLHTISSIPYESAGAESRLSKALDRSPGLLAYTERVRQMLPTQF
;
A
#
# COMPACT_ATOMS: atom_id res chain seq x y z
N MET A 1 42.78 -34.78 13.56
CA MET A 1 43.07 -34.58 14.99
C MET A 1 42.98 -33.09 15.26
N ASP A 2 41.84 -32.48 14.95
CA ASP A 2 40.53 -32.56 15.63
C ASP A 2 40.45 -31.39 16.58
N THR A 3 40.20 -30.23 15.98
CA THR A 3 39.77 -29.02 16.65
C THR A 3 38.26 -29.08 16.77
N ASP A 4 37.77 -29.12 18.01
CA ASP A 4 36.36 -29.07 18.37
C ASP A 4 35.66 -27.82 17.79
N PRO A 5 34.44 -27.94 17.23
CA PRO A 5 33.66 -26.77 16.87
C PRO A 5 32.97 -26.18 18.10
N VAL A 6 33.22 -24.89 18.33
CA VAL A 6 32.50 -24.03 19.27
C VAL A 6 31.02 -23.97 18.87
N ARG A 7 30.16 -24.61 19.66
CA ARG A 7 28.70 -24.50 19.52
C ARG A 7 28.24 -23.11 19.97
N GLU A 8 27.72 -22.34 19.02
CA GLU A 8 26.94 -21.12 19.29
C GLU A 8 25.78 -21.43 20.25
N ARG A 9 25.75 -20.75 21.41
CA ARG A 9 24.61 -20.76 22.32
C ARG A 9 23.47 -19.95 21.69
N ARG A 10 22.56 -20.64 20.99
CA ARG A 10 21.21 -20.12 20.72
C ARG A 10 20.54 -19.79 22.06
N ARG A 11 20.34 -18.50 22.36
CA ARG A 11 19.39 -18.07 23.40
C ARG A 11 17.98 -18.28 22.86
N SER A 12 17.43 -19.48 23.07
CA SER A 12 16.00 -19.67 23.06
C SER A 12 15.43 -18.98 24.30
N THR A 13 14.58 -17.98 24.14
CA THR A 13 13.59 -17.64 25.16
C THR A 13 12.55 -18.75 25.19
N SER A 14 12.96 -19.94 25.64
CA SER A 14 11.98 -20.93 26.09
C SER A 14 11.40 -20.35 27.37
N SER A 15 10.18 -19.83 27.29
CA SER A 15 9.35 -19.68 28.47
C SER A 15 9.29 -21.05 29.13
N PHE A 16 10.07 -21.26 30.20
CA PHE A 16 9.91 -22.40 31.09
C PHE A 16 8.59 -22.18 31.84
N GLY A 17 7.48 -22.36 31.14
CA GLY A 17 6.19 -22.58 31.75
C GLY A 17 6.26 -23.98 32.35
N VAL A 18 6.50 -24.07 33.66
CA VAL A 18 6.24 -25.30 34.40
C VAL A 18 4.78 -25.65 34.12
N PRO A 19 4.46 -26.81 33.52
CA PRO A 19 3.09 -27.15 33.17
C PRO A 19 2.29 -27.20 34.46
N MET A 20 1.38 -26.23 34.62
CA MET A 20 0.56 -26.11 35.81
C MET A 20 -0.41 -27.31 35.85
N PRO A 21 -0.37 -28.15 36.89
CA PRO A 21 -1.35 -29.22 37.05
C PRO A 21 -2.77 -28.66 37.04
N GLU A 22 -3.70 -29.33 36.37
CA GLU A 22 -5.08 -28.85 36.18
C GLU A 22 -5.80 -28.50 37.49
N TRP A 23 -5.45 -29.18 38.59
CA TRP A 23 -6.03 -28.91 39.91
C TRP A 23 -5.62 -27.54 40.48
N ILE A 24 -4.40 -27.08 40.17
CA ILE A 24 -3.95 -25.73 40.53
C ILE A 24 -4.72 -24.70 39.70
N GLY A 25 -4.91 -24.96 38.40
CA GLY A 25 -5.78 -24.15 37.55
C GLY A 25 -7.22 -24.04 38.08
N LYS A 26 -7.80 -25.15 38.58
CA LYS A 26 -9.13 -25.17 39.22
C LYS A 26 -9.21 -24.40 40.54
N MET A 27 -8.12 -24.35 41.31
CA MET A 27 -8.03 -23.56 42.54
C MET A 27 -7.99 -22.05 42.22
N PHE A 28 -7.23 -21.66 41.21
CA PHE A 28 -7.14 -20.25 40.79
C PHE A 28 -8.34 -19.79 39.96
N ALA A 29 -9.07 -20.69 39.29
CA ALA A 29 -10.32 -20.37 38.59
C ALA A 29 -11.45 -19.89 39.53
N LYS A 30 -11.32 -20.09 40.86
CA LYS A 30 -12.23 -19.51 41.86
C LYS A 30 -11.96 -18.02 42.15
N TYR A 31 -10.91 -17.46 41.56
CA TYR A 31 -10.58 -16.03 41.62
C TYR A 31 -10.74 -15.49 40.20
N PRO A 32 -11.82 -14.73 39.94
CA PRO A 32 -12.16 -13.52 40.68
C PRO A 32 -13.31 -13.71 41.69
N LEU A 33 -13.24 -13.05 42.84
CA LEU A 33 -14.31 -13.03 43.85
C LEU A 33 -15.59 -12.32 43.32
N HIS A 34 -15.42 -11.41 42.36
CA HIS A 34 -16.48 -10.70 41.67
C HIS A 34 -16.14 -10.58 40.19
N GLU A 35 -17.03 -11.06 39.34
CA GLU A 35 -17.01 -10.77 37.91
C GLU A 35 -17.88 -9.53 37.69
N TRP A 36 -17.26 -8.46 37.22
CA TRP A 36 -18.01 -7.31 36.73
C TRP A 36 -18.62 -7.70 35.38
N PRO A 37 -19.84 -7.23 35.05
CA PRO A 37 -20.32 -7.34 33.68
C PRO A 37 -19.28 -6.70 32.76
N SER A 38 -19.13 -7.23 31.53
CA SER A 38 -18.23 -6.67 30.53
C SER A 38 -18.37 -5.15 30.52
N ALA A 39 -17.26 -4.41 30.50
CA ALA A 39 -17.33 -2.96 30.47
C ALA A 39 -17.98 -2.54 29.15
N HIS A 40 -19.27 -2.23 29.18
CA HIS A 40 -20.00 -1.71 28.03
C HIS A 40 -19.68 -0.23 27.97
N SER A 41 -18.85 0.21 27.03
CA SER A 41 -18.79 1.64 26.74
C SER A 41 -20.05 1.97 25.94
N ARG A 42 -20.90 2.83 26.52
CA ARG A 42 -22.18 3.22 25.93
C ARG A 42 -22.00 3.80 24.53
N GLU A 43 -20.87 4.46 24.28
CA GLU A 43 -20.48 4.97 22.97
C GLU A 43 -20.08 3.88 21.96
N LEU A 44 -19.43 2.78 22.37
CA LEU A 44 -19.20 1.67 21.44
C LEU A 44 -20.51 0.98 21.11
N GLN A 45 -21.40 0.83 22.09
CA GLN A 45 -22.63 0.06 21.90
C GLN A 45 -23.63 0.80 21.02
N GLU A 46 -23.80 2.11 21.20
CA GLU A 46 -24.59 2.95 20.29
C GLU A 46 -23.97 3.01 18.88
N LYS A 47 -22.64 2.91 18.75
CA LYS A 47 -21.98 2.76 17.44
C LYS A 47 -22.20 1.38 16.84
N LEU A 48 -22.02 0.30 17.60
CA LEU A 48 -22.19 -1.11 17.20
C LEU A 48 -23.62 -1.41 16.74
N ASP A 49 -24.63 -0.85 17.41
CA ASP A 49 -26.04 -0.99 17.04
C ASP A 49 -26.38 -0.18 15.76
N MET A 50 -25.49 0.73 15.35
CA MET A 50 -25.51 1.52 14.12
C MET A 50 -24.48 1.04 13.06
N VAL A 51 -23.66 0.01 13.36
CA VAL A 51 -22.64 -0.48 12.43
C VAL A 51 -23.35 -1.21 11.30
N ASP A 52 -23.39 -0.59 10.13
CA ASP A 52 -23.62 -1.27 8.86
C ASP A 52 -22.72 -2.51 8.81
N SER A 53 -23.31 -3.67 8.53
CA SER A 53 -22.63 -4.96 8.48
C SER A 53 -21.66 -5.12 7.29
N SER A 54 -21.16 -4.01 6.73
CA SER A 54 -20.23 -3.96 5.61
C SER A 54 -18.78 -3.88 6.11
N ASP A 55 -17.88 -4.60 5.44
CA ASP A 55 -16.45 -4.46 5.70
C ASP A 55 -15.96 -3.06 5.33
N ILE A 56 -14.91 -2.57 5.98
CA ILE A 56 -14.39 -1.21 5.78
C ILE A 56 -12.97 -1.29 5.21
N LEU A 57 -12.79 -0.76 4.00
CA LEU A 57 -11.48 -0.55 3.38
C LEU A 57 -10.95 0.83 3.77
N PHE A 58 -9.89 0.84 4.55
CA PHE A 58 -9.16 2.07 4.86
C PHE A 58 -8.20 2.38 3.72
N ILE A 59 -8.29 3.60 3.20
CA ILE A 59 -7.54 4.08 2.04
C ILE A 59 -6.68 5.28 2.42
N ALA A 60 -5.67 5.57 1.62
CA ALA A 60 -4.93 6.83 1.75
C ALA A 60 -5.84 8.06 1.52
N PRO A 61 -5.38 9.27 1.91
CA PRO A 61 -6.11 10.51 1.66
C PRO A 61 -6.58 10.67 0.22
N ARG A 62 -7.71 11.33 0.06
CA ARG A 62 -8.31 11.68 -1.23
C ARG A 62 -7.84 13.06 -1.65
N TRP A 63 -7.89 13.34 -2.95
CA TRP A 63 -7.80 14.72 -3.40
C TRP A 63 -9.01 15.52 -2.86
N PRO A 64 -8.84 16.82 -2.55
CA PRO A 64 -9.96 17.65 -2.09
C PRO A 64 -11.14 17.60 -3.05
N GLY A 65 -12.33 17.27 -2.54
CA GLY A 65 -13.55 17.18 -3.34
C GLY A 65 -13.65 15.94 -4.24
N GLN A 66 -12.77 14.95 -4.10
CA GLN A 66 -12.81 13.72 -4.88
C GLN A 66 -13.16 12.49 -4.01
N TRP A 67 -13.76 11.48 -4.64
CA TRP A 67 -14.02 10.17 -4.03
C TRP A 67 -12.79 9.25 -4.03
N ALA A 68 -11.97 9.37 -5.08
CA ALA A 68 -10.82 8.51 -5.31
C ALA A 68 -9.66 8.85 -4.35
N SER A 69 -9.00 7.81 -3.82
CA SER A 69 -7.72 7.94 -3.13
C SER A 69 -6.66 8.54 -4.05
N ALA A 70 -5.80 9.40 -3.49
CA ALA A 70 -4.63 9.92 -4.20
C ALA A 70 -3.52 8.86 -4.36
N ASP A 71 -3.45 7.87 -3.46
CA ASP A 71 -2.55 6.72 -3.58
C ASP A 71 -3.08 5.71 -4.62
N PRO A 72 -2.31 5.39 -5.68
CA PRO A 72 -2.73 4.44 -6.72
C PRO A 72 -2.94 3.01 -6.17
N ILE A 73 -2.24 2.59 -5.12
CA ILE A 73 -2.42 1.26 -4.53
C ILE A 73 -3.76 1.19 -3.80
N SER A 74 -4.07 2.22 -3.02
CA SER A 74 -5.36 2.33 -2.32
C SER A 74 -6.53 2.45 -3.32
N LEU A 75 -6.36 3.26 -4.37
CA LEU A 75 -7.38 3.43 -5.43
C LEU A 75 -7.61 2.13 -6.20
N ARG A 76 -6.57 1.33 -6.48
CA ARG A 76 -6.74 0.00 -7.08
C ARG A 76 -7.74 -0.83 -6.29
N TRP A 77 -7.60 -0.91 -4.97
CA TRP A 77 -8.49 -1.71 -4.13
C TRP A 77 -9.90 -1.12 -4.00
N GLN A 78 -10.04 0.20 -4.02
CA GLN A 78 -11.36 0.83 -4.14
C GLN A 78 -12.07 0.41 -5.43
N MET A 79 -11.35 0.43 -6.55
CA MET A 79 -11.88 0.03 -7.85
C MET A 79 -12.18 -1.47 -7.90
N GLU A 80 -11.32 -2.29 -7.30
CA GLU A 80 -11.53 -3.73 -7.25
C GLU A 80 -12.78 -4.10 -6.46
N ALA A 81 -13.06 -3.39 -5.35
CA ALA A 81 -14.32 -3.51 -4.61
C ALA A 81 -15.53 -3.12 -5.46
N LEU A 82 -15.45 -2.01 -6.20
CA LEU A 82 -16.53 -1.56 -7.09
C LEU A 82 -16.79 -2.54 -8.24
N CYS A 83 -15.74 -2.96 -8.96
CA CYS A 83 -15.84 -3.85 -10.11
C CYS A 83 -16.42 -5.22 -9.72
N ARG A 84 -16.09 -5.73 -8.54
CA ARG A 84 -16.63 -6.98 -7.99
C ARG A 84 -17.98 -6.80 -7.27
N LYS A 85 -18.52 -5.58 -7.21
CA LYS A 85 -19.75 -5.21 -6.47
C LYS A 85 -19.70 -5.67 -5.01
N ALA A 86 -18.52 -5.61 -4.40
CA ALA A 86 -18.31 -6.02 -3.02
C ALA A 86 -19.01 -5.02 -2.08
N ASN A 87 -19.63 -5.52 -1.02
CA ASN A 87 -20.26 -4.68 -0.01
C ASN A 87 -19.21 -4.16 0.99
N ILE A 88 -18.29 -3.33 0.47
CA ILE A 88 -17.16 -2.78 1.20
C ILE A 88 -17.25 -1.26 1.18
N ARG A 89 -17.34 -0.65 2.37
CA ARG A 89 -17.29 0.80 2.55
C ARG A 89 -15.84 1.27 2.50
N THR A 90 -15.61 2.48 1.98
CA THR A 90 -14.25 3.06 1.92
C THR A 90 -14.13 4.27 2.85
N GLU A 91 -13.07 4.30 3.65
CA GLU A 91 -12.80 5.38 4.60
C GLU A 91 -11.35 5.88 4.43
N ALA A 92 -11.20 7.19 4.20
CA ALA A 92 -9.90 7.80 4.02
C ALA A 92 -9.24 8.08 5.37
N LEU A 93 -7.97 7.69 5.50
CA LEU A 93 -7.21 7.84 6.73
C LEU A 93 -5.87 8.53 6.44
N ALA A 94 -5.63 9.66 7.10
CA ALA A 94 -4.38 10.40 6.97
C ALA A 94 -3.21 9.70 7.68
N ASP A 95 -3.44 9.13 8.86
CA ASP A 95 -2.43 8.37 9.61
C ASP A 95 -2.94 7.00 10.04
N ALA A 96 -2.36 5.97 9.42
CA ALA A 96 -2.67 4.57 9.67
C ALA A 96 -1.76 3.93 10.73
N TYR A 97 -1.38 4.67 11.79
CA TYR A 97 -0.44 4.20 12.81
C TYR A 97 -0.87 2.88 13.50
N TRP A 98 -2.17 2.62 13.57
CA TRP A 98 -2.75 1.44 14.20
C TRP A 98 -3.04 0.30 13.22
N SER A 99 -2.75 0.48 11.93
CA SER A 99 -2.95 -0.59 10.95
C SER A 99 -1.90 -1.70 11.09
N PRO A 100 -2.17 -2.92 10.59
CA PRO A 100 -1.24 -4.05 10.73
C PRO A 100 0.18 -3.80 10.21
N GLU A 101 0.32 -2.96 9.18
CA GLU A 101 1.61 -2.59 8.56
C GLU A 101 1.95 -1.11 8.78
N GLY A 102 1.17 -0.40 9.61
CA GLY A 102 1.29 1.04 9.80
C GLY A 102 0.93 1.90 8.58
N ASP A 103 0.41 1.32 7.50
CA ASP A 103 0.13 2.03 6.24
C ASP A 103 -1.23 1.60 5.64
N THR A 104 -1.76 2.40 4.72
CA THR A 104 -2.97 2.15 3.93
C THR A 104 -2.60 1.61 2.55
N PRO A 105 -3.36 0.72 1.90
CA PRO A 105 -4.68 0.28 2.30
C PRO A 105 -4.65 -0.96 3.21
N PHE A 106 -5.69 -1.09 4.03
CA PHE A 106 -5.94 -2.28 4.86
C PHE A 106 -7.45 -2.45 5.04
N LEU A 107 -7.90 -3.69 5.30
CA LEU A 107 -9.32 -4.03 5.38
C LEU A 107 -9.70 -4.39 6.81
N GLN A 108 -10.79 -3.82 7.31
CA GLN A 108 -11.43 -4.24 8.55
C GLN A 108 -12.65 -5.10 8.22
N CYS A 109 -12.55 -6.38 8.54
CA CYS A 109 -13.65 -7.33 8.36
C CYS A 109 -14.55 -7.31 9.59
N VAL A 110 -15.84 -7.01 9.41
CA VAL A 110 -16.83 -7.00 10.50
C VAL A 110 -17.15 -8.42 10.95
N HIS A 111 -17.09 -9.38 10.04
CA HIS A 111 -17.24 -10.80 10.31
C HIS A 111 -15.87 -11.42 10.56
N GLY A 112 -15.27 -11.12 11.72
CA GLY A 112 -14.08 -11.86 12.17
C GLY A 112 -14.36 -13.36 12.16
N GLU A 113 -13.36 -14.18 11.81
CA GLU A 113 -13.44 -15.63 11.98
C GLU A 113 -13.98 -15.90 13.38
N LYS A 114 -15.09 -16.64 13.48
CA LYS A 114 -15.66 -17.03 14.77
C LYS A 114 -14.58 -17.79 15.53
N SER A 115 -13.89 -17.12 16.45
CA SER A 115 -12.91 -17.76 17.31
C SER A 115 -13.67 -18.82 18.08
N GLN A 116 -13.34 -20.08 17.81
CA GLN A 116 -14.05 -21.27 18.29
C GLN A 116 -14.03 -21.42 19.82
N LYS A 117 -13.41 -20.47 20.53
CA LYS A 117 -13.20 -20.51 21.98
C LYS A 117 -14.10 -19.59 22.80
N ASP A 118 -14.66 -18.52 22.23
CA ASP A 118 -15.57 -17.62 22.96
C ASP A 118 -16.61 -17.02 21.99
N ALA A 119 -17.82 -17.57 22.00
CA ALA A 119 -18.91 -17.21 21.08
C ALA A 119 -19.56 -15.83 21.35
N THR A 120 -18.93 -14.94 22.11
CA THR A 120 -19.57 -13.73 22.67
C THR A 120 -18.87 -12.41 22.31
N VAL A 121 -17.68 -12.41 21.71
CA VAL A 121 -16.99 -11.19 21.27
C VAL A 121 -16.53 -11.33 19.82
N ILE A 122 -17.28 -10.72 18.90
CA ILE A 122 -16.86 -10.58 17.49
C ILE A 122 -15.92 -9.38 17.45
N SER A 123 -14.61 -9.62 17.61
CA SER A 123 -13.62 -8.58 17.34
C SER A 123 -13.42 -8.47 15.83
N PRO A 124 -13.49 -7.27 15.23
CA PRO A 124 -13.24 -7.11 13.81
C PRO A 124 -11.79 -7.49 13.49
N THR A 125 -11.58 -8.25 12.42
CA THR A 125 -10.24 -8.66 12.00
C THR A 125 -9.67 -7.61 11.05
N LEU A 126 -8.47 -7.11 11.36
CA LEU A 126 -7.72 -6.22 10.46
C LEU A 126 -6.82 -7.05 9.55
N LEU A 127 -7.00 -6.89 8.23
CA LEU A 127 -6.21 -7.53 7.19
C LEU A 127 -5.26 -6.51 6.55
N SER A 128 -3.98 -6.88 6.45
CA SER A 128 -2.97 -6.05 5.82
C SER A 128 -3.10 -6.02 4.29
N CYS A 129 -2.41 -5.09 3.61
CA CYS A 129 -2.48 -4.97 2.15
C CYS A 129 -2.12 -6.28 1.42
N ALA A 130 -1.17 -7.05 1.96
CA ALA A 130 -0.78 -8.35 1.40
C ALA A 130 -1.86 -9.43 1.53
N GLN A 131 -2.79 -9.28 2.48
CA GLN A 131 -3.86 -10.24 2.76
C GLN A 131 -5.17 -9.92 2.01
N ILE A 132 -5.35 -8.67 1.55
CA ILE A 132 -6.52 -8.24 0.78
C ILE A 132 -6.77 -9.11 -0.47
N PRO A 133 -5.77 -9.46 -1.32
CA PRO A 133 -6.02 -10.28 -2.50
C PRO A 133 -6.71 -11.60 -2.15
N ARG A 134 -6.20 -12.30 -1.13
CA ARG A 134 -6.75 -13.58 -0.70
C ARG A 134 -8.17 -13.45 -0.15
N HIS A 135 -8.46 -12.36 0.56
CA HIS A 135 -9.81 -12.07 1.03
C HIS A 135 -10.78 -11.87 -0.15
N PHE A 136 -10.39 -11.06 -1.13
CA PHE A 136 -11.18 -10.80 -2.33
C PHE A 136 -11.41 -12.06 -3.16
N GLU A 137 -10.40 -12.90 -3.35
CA GLU A 137 -10.52 -14.21 -4.02
C GLU A 137 -11.52 -15.12 -3.32
N ASN A 138 -11.55 -15.14 -1.99
CA ASN A 138 -12.40 -16.04 -1.22
C ASN A 138 -13.86 -15.57 -1.11
N PHE A 139 -14.08 -14.28 -0.87
CA PHE A 139 -15.42 -13.74 -0.56
C PHE A 139 -16.07 -13.04 -1.75
N TYR A 140 -15.27 -12.57 -2.71
CA TYR A 140 -15.73 -11.84 -3.90
C TYR A 140 -15.01 -12.35 -5.16
N PRO A 141 -15.02 -13.67 -5.44
CA PRO A 141 -14.26 -14.25 -6.56
C PRO A 141 -14.70 -13.67 -7.91
N LEU A 142 -13.74 -13.48 -8.82
CA LEU A 142 -14.03 -13.04 -10.19
C LEU A 142 -14.79 -14.11 -10.99
N VAL A 143 -14.54 -15.39 -10.68
CA VAL A 143 -15.22 -16.55 -11.24
C VAL A 143 -15.66 -17.41 -10.06
N SER A 144 -16.97 -17.61 -9.89
CA SER A 144 -17.45 -18.50 -8.83
C SER A 144 -17.06 -19.94 -9.17
N PRO A 145 -16.26 -20.63 -8.33
CA PRO A 145 -15.87 -22.02 -8.60
C PRO A 145 -17.07 -22.99 -8.55
N GLU A 146 -18.17 -22.57 -7.92
CA GLU A 146 -19.40 -23.35 -7.81
C GLU A 146 -20.30 -23.20 -9.05
N THR A 147 -20.05 -22.19 -9.87
CA THR A 147 -20.81 -21.94 -11.10
C THR A 147 -19.95 -22.39 -12.28
N GLU A 148 -20.54 -23.03 -13.29
CA GLU A 148 -19.84 -23.38 -14.54
C GLU A 148 -19.52 -22.14 -15.41
N GLU A 149 -19.11 -21.03 -14.78
CA GLU A 149 -18.70 -19.81 -15.45
C GLU A 149 -17.38 -20.05 -16.19
N LYS A 150 -17.33 -19.59 -17.45
CA LYS A 150 -16.11 -19.61 -18.25
C LYS A 150 -15.08 -18.69 -17.59
N SER A 151 -13.80 -19.04 -17.73
CA SER A 151 -12.69 -18.18 -17.30
C SER A 151 -12.85 -16.76 -17.84
N VAL A 152 -12.45 -15.78 -17.02
CA VAL A 152 -12.47 -14.36 -17.42
C VAL A 152 -11.53 -14.12 -18.62
N TRP A 153 -10.44 -14.88 -18.67
CA TRP A 153 -9.42 -14.81 -19.70
C TRP A 153 -9.78 -15.64 -20.93
N PRO A 154 -9.47 -15.17 -22.14
CA PRO A 154 -9.75 -15.90 -23.38
C PRO A 154 -8.92 -17.17 -23.53
N SER A 155 -7.71 -17.21 -22.96
CA SER A 155 -6.83 -18.38 -22.94
C SER A 155 -5.92 -18.39 -21.70
N ALA A 156 -5.37 -19.56 -21.36
CA ALA A 156 -4.42 -19.71 -20.26
C ALA A 156 -3.08 -18.98 -20.51
N GLU A 157 -2.69 -18.81 -21.79
CA GLU A 157 -1.50 -18.04 -22.16
C GLU A 157 -1.66 -16.55 -21.85
N VAL A 158 -2.86 -16.01 -22.09
CA VAL A 158 -3.20 -14.63 -21.77
C VAL A 158 -3.27 -14.40 -20.26
N GLU A 159 -3.71 -15.39 -19.49
CA GLU A 159 -3.66 -15.35 -18.02
C GLU A 159 -2.21 -15.24 -17.52
N GLN A 160 -1.28 -15.99 -18.11
CA GLN A 160 0.15 -15.86 -17.78
C GLN A 160 0.73 -14.50 -18.22
N GLU A 161 0.33 -14.00 -19.40
CA GLU A 161 0.69 -12.66 -19.87
C GLU A 161 0.23 -11.58 -18.87
N SER A 162 -0.96 -11.75 -18.29
CA SER A 162 -1.52 -10.81 -17.32
C SER A 162 -0.64 -10.63 -16.07
N LEU A 163 0.05 -11.69 -15.62
CA LEU A 163 0.97 -11.61 -14.47
C LEU A 163 2.21 -10.77 -14.78
N ALA A 164 2.71 -10.85 -16.02
CA ALA A 164 3.83 -10.02 -16.47
C ALA A 164 3.43 -8.54 -16.51
N TRP A 165 2.24 -8.24 -17.04
CA TRP A 165 1.69 -6.89 -17.04
C TRP A 165 1.41 -6.36 -15.63
N GLN A 166 0.90 -7.21 -14.74
CA GLN A 166 0.68 -6.84 -13.34
C GLN A 166 2.00 -6.42 -12.66
N THR A 167 3.09 -7.14 -12.93
CA THR A 167 4.41 -6.81 -12.39
C THR A 167 4.92 -5.46 -12.93
N LEU A 168 4.75 -5.21 -14.24
CA LEU A 168 5.13 -3.95 -14.88
C LEU A 168 4.33 -2.76 -14.33
N LEU A 169 3.01 -2.92 -14.18
CA LEU A 169 2.12 -1.88 -13.67
C LEU A 169 2.35 -1.61 -12.18
N TYR A 170 2.43 -2.66 -11.35
CA TYR A 170 2.61 -2.54 -9.91
C TYR A 170 4.00 -2.03 -9.53
N GLY A 171 5.02 -2.36 -10.31
CA GLY A 171 6.37 -1.83 -10.14
C GLY A 171 6.50 -0.43 -10.74
N ARG A 172 6.72 -0.36 -12.06
CA ARG A 172 7.18 0.87 -12.74
C ARG A 172 6.13 1.96 -12.77
N LEU A 173 4.91 1.65 -13.21
CA LEU A 173 3.89 2.67 -13.40
C LEU A 173 3.36 3.20 -12.07
N THR A 174 3.14 2.31 -11.10
CA THR A 174 2.72 2.69 -9.75
C THR A 174 3.79 3.53 -9.05
N ALA A 175 5.08 3.18 -9.19
CA ALA A 175 6.18 3.98 -8.66
C ALA A 175 6.16 5.41 -9.21
N GLY A 176 5.97 5.57 -10.53
CA GLY A 176 5.85 6.88 -11.16
C GLY A 176 4.62 7.67 -10.70
N ALA A 177 3.46 7.03 -10.63
CA ALA A 177 2.22 7.67 -10.16
C ALA A 177 2.32 8.10 -8.68
N LEU A 178 2.88 7.23 -7.83
CA LEU A 178 3.10 7.51 -6.41
C LEU A 178 4.13 8.62 -6.20
N LEU A 179 5.18 8.67 -7.04
CA LEU A 179 6.18 9.73 -7.01
C LEU A 179 5.53 11.10 -7.22
N LEU A 180 4.67 11.21 -8.24
CA LEU A 180 3.99 12.46 -8.52
C LEU A 180 2.98 12.83 -7.43
N ALA A 181 2.26 11.85 -6.86
CA ALA A 181 1.36 12.09 -5.73
C ALA A 181 2.12 12.55 -4.47
N LEU A 182 3.34 12.06 -4.24
CA LEU A 182 4.19 12.53 -3.14
C LEU A 182 4.62 13.99 -3.32
N GLN A 183 4.85 14.43 -4.55
CA GLN A 183 5.24 15.82 -4.85
C GLN A 183 4.12 16.84 -4.55
N THR A 184 2.86 16.41 -4.44
CA THR A 184 1.74 17.31 -4.15
C THR A 184 1.43 17.46 -2.66
N ASN A 185 2.21 16.84 -1.78
CA ASN A 185 1.97 16.84 -0.33
C ASN A 185 0.57 16.33 0.08
N VAL A 186 -0.08 15.50 -0.75
CA VAL A 186 -1.44 14.98 -0.46
C VAL A 186 -1.47 14.00 0.72
N PHE A 187 -0.31 13.43 1.06
CA PHE A 187 -0.14 12.52 2.19
C PHE A 187 0.27 13.24 3.48
N SER A 188 0.50 14.55 3.41
CA SER A 188 0.80 15.38 4.57
C SER A 188 -0.44 15.56 5.43
N TYR A 189 -0.23 15.78 6.73
CA TYR A 189 -1.32 16.17 7.62
C TYR A 189 -1.90 17.52 7.16
N GLU A 190 -3.22 17.64 7.18
CA GLU A 190 -3.88 18.94 7.01
C GLU A 190 -3.36 19.93 8.05
N ASP A 191 -3.15 21.18 7.62
CA ASP A 191 -2.61 22.26 8.44
C ASP A 191 -3.36 22.37 9.78
N GLY A 192 -2.71 21.95 10.87
CA GLY A 192 -3.24 22.02 12.24
C GLY A 192 -3.44 20.69 12.97
N ASN A 193 -3.37 19.54 12.28
CA ASN A 193 -3.62 18.22 12.88
C ASN A 193 -2.40 17.30 12.99
N GLN A 194 -1.19 17.85 12.87
CA GLN A 194 0.02 17.06 13.15
C GLN A 194 0.02 16.64 14.63
N PRO A 195 0.12 15.35 14.94
CA PRO A 195 0.29 14.92 16.32
C PRO A 195 1.60 15.51 16.84
N LEU A 196 1.50 16.58 17.64
CA LEU A 196 2.65 17.37 18.12
C LEU A 196 3.70 16.50 18.81
N LEU A 197 3.26 15.45 19.51
CA LEU A 197 4.18 14.50 20.13
C LEU A 197 4.97 13.73 19.09
N ARG A 198 4.35 13.34 17.98
CA ARG A 198 5.03 12.63 16.90
C ARG A 198 5.98 13.54 16.15
N SER A 199 5.59 14.77 15.83
CA SER A 199 6.50 15.71 15.16
C SER A 199 7.71 16.07 16.05
N LEU A 200 7.52 16.13 17.38
CA LEU A 200 8.59 16.42 18.34
C LEU A 200 9.44 15.22 18.71
N PHE A 201 8.89 14.00 18.72
CA PHE A 201 9.55 12.79 19.21
C PHE A 201 9.82 11.72 18.15
N ALA A 202 9.36 11.87 16.89
CA ALA A 202 9.61 10.89 15.83
C ALA A 202 11.12 10.67 15.58
N SER A 203 11.92 11.72 15.74
CA SER A 203 13.40 11.62 15.64
C SER A 203 14.04 10.84 16.79
N ILE A 204 13.32 10.64 17.90
CA ILE A 204 13.81 10.02 19.14
C ILE A 204 13.16 8.65 19.36
N MET A 205 11.97 8.38 18.79
CA MET A 205 11.25 7.11 18.92
C MET A 205 11.55 6.17 17.74
N PRO A 206 12.35 5.11 17.96
CA PRO A 206 12.62 4.12 16.92
C PRO A 206 11.31 3.46 16.46
N GLY A 207 11.03 3.48 15.16
CA GLY A 207 9.86 2.85 14.57
C GLY A 207 8.66 3.76 14.30
N GLU A 208 8.69 5.03 14.74
CA GLU A 208 7.70 6.01 14.29
C GLU A 208 8.05 6.55 12.89
N SER A 209 7.15 6.34 11.93
CA SER A 209 7.29 6.86 10.56
C SER A 209 6.07 7.70 10.13
N THR A 210 6.31 8.86 9.53
CA THR A 210 5.22 9.69 8.99
C THR A 210 4.53 8.97 7.82
N PRO A 211 3.26 9.28 7.50
CA PRO A 211 2.58 8.70 6.34
C PRO A 211 3.39 8.88 5.05
N GLU A 212 3.97 10.06 4.83
CA GLU A 212 4.88 10.34 3.71
C GLU A 212 6.09 9.41 3.68
N GLN A 213 6.77 9.20 4.82
CA GLN A 213 7.92 8.30 4.92
C GLN A 213 7.55 6.85 4.57
N ARG A 214 6.34 6.41 4.93
CA ARG A 214 5.86 5.07 4.58
C ARG A 214 5.57 4.95 3.09
N LYS A 215 4.92 5.95 2.49
CA LYS A 215 4.72 6.01 1.04
C LYS A 215 6.05 6.08 0.27
N LEU A 216 7.04 6.81 0.80
CA LEU A 216 8.40 6.85 0.26
C LEU A 216 9.09 5.48 0.35
N GLY A 217 8.95 4.78 1.48
CA GLY A 217 9.44 3.41 1.65
C GLY A 217 8.82 2.43 0.65
N ARG A 218 7.53 2.56 0.36
CA ARG A 218 6.86 1.78 -0.70
C ARG A 218 7.33 2.14 -2.09
N LEU A 219 7.57 3.42 -2.35
CA LEU A 219 8.13 3.87 -3.60
C LEU A 219 9.49 3.19 -3.86
N LEU A 220 10.36 3.13 -2.84
CA LEU A 220 11.64 2.39 -2.91
C LEU A 220 11.47 0.89 -3.18
N GLN A 221 10.44 0.26 -2.61
CA GLN A 221 10.17 -1.15 -2.88
C GLN A 221 9.65 -1.39 -4.30
N SER A 222 8.85 -0.45 -4.83
CA SER A 222 8.26 -0.54 -6.17
C SER A 222 9.20 -0.09 -7.30
N ALA A 223 10.13 0.83 -7.00
CA ALA A 223 11.08 1.35 -7.96
C ALA A 223 12.20 0.33 -8.23
N SER A 224 12.18 -0.26 -9.42
CA SER A 224 13.32 -1.05 -9.92
C SER A 224 14.52 -0.18 -10.33
N ALA A 225 14.37 1.14 -10.36
CA ALA A 225 15.44 2.11 -10.64
C ALA A 225 16.29 2.32 -9.38
N GLY A 226 17.49 1.75 -9.36
CA GLY A 226 18.51 2.15 -8.41
C GLY A 226 18.85 3.63 -8.56
N ALA A 227 19.24 4.26 -7.45
CA ALA A 227 19.72 5.64 -7.36
C ALA A 227 20.73 6.03 -8.46
N ASN A 228 20.49 7.11 -9.22
CA ASN A 228 21.47 7.71 -10.10
C ASN A 228 21.69 9.19 -9.71
N TYR A 229 22.93 9.52 -9.38
CA TYR A 229 23.35 10.84 -8.88
C TYR A 229 23.22 11.95 -9.96
N ASP A 230 23.43 11.59 -11.22
CA ASP A 230 23.43 12.55 -12.33
C ASP A 230 22.03 13.10 -12.64
N SER A 231 21.00 12.29 -12.45
CA SER A 231 19.59 12.67 -12.62
C SER A 231 19.16 13.75 -11.61
N LEU A 232 19.59 13.62 -10.36
CA LEU A 232 19.27 14.57 -9.29
C LEU A 232 19.89 15.95 -9.53
N ARG A 233 21.13 15.96 -10.02
CA ARG A 233 21.85 17.18 -10.37
C ARG A 233 21.24 17.88 -11.58
N ALA A 234 20.66 17.11 -12.52
CA ALA A 234 20.01 17.65 -13.72
C ALA A 234 18.70 18.39 -13.38
N ASP A 235 17.86 17.82 -12.52
CA ASP A 235 16.53 18.37 -12.22
C ASP A 235 16.54 19.43 -11.10
N PHE A 236 17.42 19.29 -10.10
CA PHE A 236 17.44 20.14 -8.90
C PHE A 236 18.76 20.94 -8.72
N GLY A 237 19.68 20.84 -9.68
CA GLY A 237 20.95 21.56 -9.68
C GLY A 237 21.98 21.02 -8.68
N ASP A 238 23.11 21.72 -8.55
CA ASP A 238 24.25 21.30 -7.72
C ASP A 238 23.92 21.22 -6.21
N ASN A 239 22.87 21.93 -5.77
CA ASN A 239 22.41 21.98 -4.38
C ASN A 239 21.00 21.38 -4.21
N PHE A 240 20.76 20.23 -4.85
CA PHE A 240 19.46 19.55 -4.82
C PHE A 240 18.94 19.24 -3.42
N SER A 241 19.80 19.15 -2.40
CA SER A 241 19.41 18.93 -0.99
C SER A 241 18.76 20.14 -0.32
N ALA A 242 18.93 21.34 -0.87
CA ALA A 242 18.36 22.58 -0.35
C ALA A 242 17.16 23.10 -1.17
N ASP A 243 16.85 22.46 -2.30
CA ASP A 243 15.76 22.87 -3.20
C ASP A 243 14.42 22.35 -2.68
N GLN A 244 13.54 23.24 -2.22
CA GLN A 244 12.19 22.94 -1.70
C GLN A 244 11.30 22.12 -2.63
N ARG A 245 11.64 22.01 -3.92
CA ARG A 245 10.93 21.15 -4.89
C ARG A 245 11.38 19.70 -4.83
N ASN A 246 12.55 19.42 -4.23
CA ASN A 246 13.00 18.08 -3.94
C ASN A 246 12.21 17.57 -2.71
N PRO A 247 11.43 16.48 -2.83
CA PRO A 247 10.65 15.97 -1.70
C PRO A 247 11.52 15.47 -0.53
N LEU A 248 12.85 15.37 -0.70
CA LEU A 248 13.81 15.15 0.39
C LEU A 248 14.19 16.42 1.17
N SER A 249 13.97 17.61 0.60
CA SER A 249 14.29 18.91 1.24
C SER A 249 13.15 19.44 2.12
N VAL A 250 11.92 18.95 1.89
CA VAL A 250 10.69 19.40 2.56
C VAL A 250 10.55 18.78 3.95
N VAL A 251 11.41 17.82 4.31
CA VAL A 251 11.45 17.21 5.65
C VAL A 251 12.64 17.82 6.43
N PRO A 252 12.42 18.78 7.34
CA PRO A 252 13.50 19.35 8.12
C PRO A 252 14.05 18.29 9.08
N GLY A 253 15.29 17.85 8.87
CA GLY A 253 16.07 17.15 9.90
C GLY A 253 16.28 15.64 9.76
N TYR A 254 16.16 15.01 8.57
CA TYR A 254 16.50 13.60 8.41
C TYR A 254 17.75 13.33 7.54
N ARG A 255 18.80 12.79 8.18
CA ARG A 255 19.67 11.75 7.60
C ARG A 255 19.01 10.41 7.96
N VAL A 256 18.49 9.66 6.99
CA VAL A 256 17.93 8.33 7.23
C VAL A 256 19.03 7.28 7.02
N ASP A 257 19.53 6.70 8.11
CA ASP A 257 20.26 5.43 8.06
C ASP A 257 19.24 4.30 7.88
N PHE A 258 19.08 3.80 6.64
CA PHE A 258 18.17 2.70 6.32
C PHE A 258 18.68 1.30 6.73
N VAL A 259 19.75 1.23 7.53
CA VAL A 259 20.32 -0.05 8.03
C VAL A 259 19.33 -0.80 8.95
N GLY A 260 18.32 -0.13 9.51
CA GLY A 260 17.32 -0.77 10.40
C GLY A 260 16.15 -1.46 9.71
N VAL A 261 15.84 -1.17 8.44
CA VAL A 261 14.65 -1.71 7.75
C VAL A 261 15.00 -2.88 6.82
N PHE A 262 16.28 -2.98 6.40
CA PHE A 262 16.77 -4.06 5.53
C PHE A 262 17.69 -5.07 6.21
N SER A 263 17.91 -5.00 7.52
CA SER A 263 18.74 -6.00 8.23
C SER A 263 17.93 -7.27 8.55
N GLY A 264 17.53 -7.97 7.50
CA GLY A 264 17.26 -9.40 7.52
C GLY A 264 18.51 -10.13 7.05
N THR A 265 19.15 -10.86 7.97
CA THR A 265 20.34 -11.73 7.81
C THR A 265 21.71 -11.05 7.76
N SER A 266 22.25 -10.70 8.93
CA SER A 266 23.70 -10.80 9.17
C SER A 266 23.95 -11.41 10.55
N GLN A 267 24.14 -12.72 10.58
CA GLN A 267 25.05 -13.31 11.56
C GLN A 267 26.45 -12.96 11.07
N HIS A 268 27.04 -11.90 11.63
CA HIS A 268 28.48 -11.71 11.88
C HIS A 268 28.65 -10.25 12.30
N ALA A 269 28.93 -10.02 13.57
CA ALA A 269 29.63 -8.81 13.99
C ALA A 269 31.10 -8.99 13.58
N PRO A 270 31.73 -8.03 12.89
CA PRO A 270 33.15 -7.84 13.00
C PRO A 270 33.44 -6.70 13.98
N GLU A 271 34.42 -6.99 14.82
CA GLU A 271 35.08 -6.11 15.76
C GLU A 271 35.80 -4.95 15.04
N ASP A 272 35.88 -3.81 15.72
CA ASP A 272 36.88 -2.74 15.59
C ASP A 272 37.46 -2.45 14.19
N GLU A 273 36.76 -1.61 13.43
CA GLU A 273 37.38 -0.68 12.47
C GLU A 273 36.80 0.72 12.70
N GLU A 274 37.66 1.74 12.56
CA GLU A 274 37.45 3.20 12.66
C GLU A 274 36.05 3.71 12.23
N PRO A 275 35.60 4.90 12.69
CA PRO A 275 34.28 5.43 12.35
C PRO A 275 34.16 5.67 10.85
N ARG A 276 33.75 4.63 10.10
CA ARG A 276 33.27 4.72 8.73
C ARG A 276 32.12 5.71 8.77
N GLU A 277 32.30 6.82 8.07
CA GLU A 277 31.24 7.77 7.77
C GLU A 277 29.98 7.01 7.32
N PRO A 278 28.79 7.38 7.80
CA PRO A 278 27.56 6.65 7.49
C PRO A 278 27.32 6.64 5.98
N PRO A 279 26.80 5.53 5.40
CA PRO A 279 26.56 5.46 3.96
C PRO A 279 25.65 6.60 3.54
N LEU A 280 26.13 7.38 2.56
CA LEU A 280 25.41 8.48 1.94
C LEU A 280 24.03 8.00 1.49
N SER A 281 22.99 8.58 2.10
CA SER A 281 21.62 8.77 1.60
C SER A 281 21.28 7.98 0.33
N THR A 282 20.34 7.03 0.42
CA THR A 282 19.64 6.49 -0.76
C THR A 282 18.96 7.66 -1.50
N GLN A 283 19.65 8.13 -2.54
CA GLN A 283 19.25 9.25 -3.38
C GLN A 283 18.30 8.72 -4.46
N PHE A 284 17.14 9.36 -4.66
CA PHE A 284 16.15 8.87 -5.63
C PHE A 284 16.57 9.22 -7.07
N ASP A 285 16.58 8.25 -7.99
CA ASP A 285 16.65 8.52 -9.43
C ASP A 285 15.28 8.95 -9.94
N TYR A 286 14.88 10.21 -9.68
CA TYR A 286 13.58 10.75 -10.10
C TYR A 286 13.38 10.56 -11.62
N ASP A 287 14.36 10.96 -12.43
CA ASP A 287 14.30 10.79 -13.88
C ASP A 287 14.20 9.32 -14.27
N GLY A 288 14.97 8.43 -13.64
CA GLY A 288 14.93 6.99 -13.91
C GLY A 288 13.55 6.39 -13.64
N ILE A 289 12.93 6.73 -12.51
CA ILE A 289 11.57 6.29 -12.18
C ILE A 289 10.56 6.84 -13.18
N ILE A 290 10.63 8.13 -13.52
CA ILE A 290 9.72 8.76 -14.49
C ILE A 290 9.91 8.18 -15.89
N ASN A 291 11.15 7.90 -16.32
CA ASN A 291 11.46 7.31 -17.61
C ASN A 291 10.95 5.86 -17.69
N GLN A 292 11.16 5.05 -16.64
CA GLN A 292 10.65 3.69 -16.55
C GLN A 292 9.11 3.66 -16.54
N ALA A 293 8.48 4.58 -15.82
CA ALA A 293 7.02 4.73 -15.80
C ALA A 293 6.48 5.18 -17.16
N THR A 294 7.19 6.06 -17.87
CA THR A 294 6.81 6.54 -19.21
C THR A 294 6.93 5.41 -20.24
N GLU A 295 8.00 4.62 -20.18
CA GLU A 295 8.18 3.42 -21.01
C GLU A 295 7.05 2.41 -20.75
N ALA A 296 6.73 2.16 -19.48
CA ALA A 296 5.62 1.29 -19.08
C ALA A 296 4.27 1.82 -19.62
N LEU A 297 4.02 3.12 -19.54
CA LEU A 297 2.80 3.75 -20.05
C LEU A 297 2.68 3.60 -21.57
N ASN A 298 3.78 3.83 -22.31
CA ASN A 298 3.82 3.66 -23.77
C ASN A 298 3.60 2.20 -24.19
N ALA A 299 4.14 1.25 -23.41
CA ALA A 299 3.90 -0.18 -23.62
C ALA A 299 2.41 -0.53 -23.41
N CYS A 300 1.78 0.02 -22.36
CA CYS A 300 0.35 -0.16 -22.11
C CYS A 300 -0.51 0.45 -23.22
N ALA A 301 -0.19 1.66 -23.68
CA ALA A 301 -0.86 2.30 -24.81
C ALA A 301 -0.79 1.41 -26.07
N SER A 302 0.40 0.92 -26.39
CA SER A 302 0.62 0.04 -27.54
C SER A 302 -0.18 -1.27 -27.44
N ARG A 303 -0.27 -1.85 -26.23
CA ARG A 303 -1.05 -3.07 -25.99
C ARG A 303 -2.56 -2.83 -26.11
N LEU A 304 -3.06 -1.74 -25.54
CA LEU A 304 -4.47 -1.37 -25.63
C LEU A 304 -4.89 -1.05 -27.07
N ASP A 305 -4.03 -0.40 -27.85
CA ASP A 305 -4.31 -0.15 -29.28
C ASP A 305 -4.47 -1.47 -30.05
N ILE A 306 -3.73 -2.52 -29.68
CA ILE A 306 -3.89 -3.86 -30.25
C ILE A 306 -5.23 -4.46 -29.80
N ASP A 307 -5.54 -4.39 -28.51
CA ASP A 307 -6.80 -4.92 -27.97
C ASP A 307 -8.03 -4.25 -28.61
N GLN A 308 -8.04 -2.92 -28.68
CA GLN A 308 -9.15 -2.14 -29.25
C GLN A 308 -9.36 -2.40 -30.75
N LYS A 309 -8.28 -2.68 -31.51
CA LYS A 309 -8.39 -3.07 -32.93
C LYS A 309 -9.07 -4.43 -33.11
N HIS A 310 -8.85 -5.36 -32.19
CA HIS A 310 -9.46 -6.68 -32.23
C HIS A 310 -10.89 -6.65 -31.67
N ASN A 311 -11.11 -5.95 -30.55
CA ASN A 311 -12.41 -5.83 -29.93
C ASN A 311 -12.51 -4.53 -29.08
N PRO A 312 -13.27 -3.52 -29.51
CA PRO A 312 -13.34 -2.23 -28.82
C PRO A 312 -14.02 -2.29 -27.44
N ASP A 313 -14.86 -3.31 -27.22
CA ASP A 313 -15.66 -3.45 -25.99
C ASP A 313 -15.01 -4.38 -24.95
N THR A 314 -13.81 -4.90 -25.19
CA THR A 314 -13.11 -5.74 -24.20
C THR A 314 -12.28 -4.94 -23.22
N TRP A 315 -11.97 -5.57 -22.09
CA TRP A 315 -11.01 -5.09 -21.10
C TRP A 315 -9.59 -5.46 -21.55
N MET A 316 -8.57 -5.04 -20.80
CA MET A 316 -7.17 -5.26 -21.19
C MET A 316 -6.89 -6.76 -21.39
N LEU A 317 -6.11 -7.10 -22.42
CA LEU A 317 -5.85 -8.47 -22.88
C LEU A 317 -7.09 -9.25 -23.36
N GLY A 318 -8.17 -8.56 -23.72
CA GLY A 318 -9.40 -9.20 -24.19
C GLY A 318 -10.24 -9.83 -23.07
N ALA A 319 -10.02 -9.43 -21.81
CA ALA A 319 -10.81 -9.93 -20.69
C ALA A 319 -12.30 -9.60 -20.85
N SER A 320 -13.15 -10.55 -20.44
CA SER A 320 -14.61 -10.42 -20.55
C SER A 320 -15.23 -9.42 -19.55
N ARG A 321 -14.55 -9.17 -18.44
CA ARG A 321 -14.93 -8.23 -17.38
C ARG A 321 -13.67 -7.56 -16.81
N ALA A 322 -13.83 -6.42 -16.14
CA ALA A 322 -12.72 -5.71 -15.52
C ALA A 322 -12.03 -6.59 -14.46
N THR A 323 -10.72 -6.71 -14.58
CA THR A 323 -9.87 -7.51 -13.70
C THR A 323 -9.09 -6.62 -12.73
N SER A 324 -8.33 -7.23 -11.82
CA SER A 324 -7.40 -6.50 -10.93
C SER A 324 -6.35 -5.70 -11.73
N LEU A 325 -6.03 -6.14 -12.95
CA LEU A 325 -5.11 -5.47 -13.85
C LEU A 325 -5.72 -4.16 -14.39
N ASP A 326 -6.98 -4.21 -14.82
CA ASP A 326 -7.73 -3.02 -15.26
C ASP A 326 -7.89 -2.01 -14.11
N CYS A 327 -8.17 -2.49 -12.90
CA CYS A 327 -8.28 -1.66 -11.69
C CYS A 327 -6.96 -0.95 -11.35
N LEU A 328 -5.82 -1.66 -11.49
CA LEU A 328 -4.50 -1.10 -11.25
C LEU A 328 -4.08 -0.09 -12.32
N LEU A 329 -4.32 -0.41 -13.59
CA LEU A 329 -4.05 0.50 -14.70
C LEU A 329 -4.86 1.79 -14.51
N PHE A 330 -6.18 1.67 -14.31
CA PHE A 330 -7.01 2.84 -14.05
C PHE A 330 -6.52 3.63 -12.84
N ALA A 331 -6.16 2.98 -11.73
CA ALA A 331 -5.69 3.69 -10.56
C ALA A 331 -4.45 4.54 -10.85
N CYS A 332 -3.49 4.01 -11.62
CA CYS A 332 -2.32 4.78 -12.03
C CYS A 332 -2.69 5.95 -12.96
N LEU A 333 -3.50 5.70 -13.99
CA LEU A 333 -3.92 6.74 -14.95
C LEU A 333 -4.74 7.85 -14.29
N HIS A 334 -5.64 7.47 -13.39
CA HIS A 334 -6.45 8.39 -12.61
C HIS A 334 -5.59 9.24 -11.67
N THR A 335 -4.65 8.61 -10.95
CA THR A 335 -3.71 9.37 -10.11
C THR A 335 -2.91 10.36 -10.94
N ILE A 336 -2.32 9.95 -12.07
CA ILE A 336 -1.51 10.83 -12.95
C ILE A 336 -2.33 12.00 -13.53
N SER A 337 -3.60 11.76 -13.90
CA SER A 337 -4.48 12.79 -14.47
C SER A 337 -5.11 13.72 -13.44
N SER A 338 -5.20 13.31 -12.17
CA SER A 338 -5.85 14.08 -11.10
C SER A 338 -4.90 15.01 -10.35
N ILE A 339 -3.63 15.06 -10.75
CA ILE A 339 -2.59 15.86 -10.08
C ILE A 339 -2.84 17.36 -10.35
N PRO A 340 -2.93 18.20 -9.32
CA PRO A 340 -3.08 19.64 -9.49
C PRO A 340 -1.93 20.23 -10.31
N TYR A 341 -2.26 21.00 -11.36
CA TYR A 341 -1.29 21.66 -12.26
C TYR A 341 -0.29 22.55 -11.52
N GLU A 342 -0.69 23.15 -10.40
CA GLU A 342 0.12 24.05 -9.59
C GLU A 342 1.24 23.32 -8.83
N SER A 343 1.02 22.06 -8.46
CA SER A 343 1.97 21.25 -7.69
C SER A 343 2.93 20.45 -8.57
N ALA A 344 2.53 20.14 -9.80
CA ALA A 344 3.27 19.23 -10.68
C ALA A 344 4.43 19.87 -11.47
N GLY A 345 4.66 21.18 -11.33
CA GLY A 345 5.68 21.91 -12.10
C GLY A 345 5.49 21.74 -13.62
N ALA A 346 4.64 22.57 -14.24
CA ALA A 346 4.48 22.69 -15.70
C ALA A 346 4.56 21.34 -16.47
N GLU A 347 3.49 20.54 -16.38
CA GLU A 347 3.25 19.29 -17.12
C GLU A 347 4.33 18.20 -16.89
N SER A 348 4.08 17.32 -15.91
CA SER A 348 4.91 16.14 -15.70
C SER A 348 5.07 15.33 -17.01
N ARG A 349 6.25 14.77 -17.27
CA ARG A 349 6.52 13.96 -18.48
C ARG A 349 5.49 12.82 -18.66
N LEU A 350 4.99 12.28 -17.54
CA LEU A 350 3.95 11.25 -17.50
C LEU A 350 2.58 11.80 -17.92
N SER A 351 2.18 12.98 -17.47
CA SER A 351 0.95 13.63 -17.92
C SER A 351 0.98 13.88 -19.43
N LYS A 352 2.10 14.39 -19.96
CA LYS A 352 2.26 14.58 -21.42
C LYS A 352 2.23 13.26 -22.20
N ALA A 353 2.80 12.19 -21.64
CA ALA A 353 2.76 10.87 -22.26
C ALA A 353 1.33 10.31 -22.28
N LEU A 354 0.56 10.53 -21.21
CA LEU A 354 -0.86 10.17 -21.14
C LEU A 354 -1.69 10.95 -22.17
N ASP A 355 -1.49 12.26 -22.28
CA ASP A 355 -2.22 13.13 -23.21
C ASP A 355 -1.96 12.78 -24.69
N ARG A 356 -0.79 12.22 -24.99
CA ARG A 356 -0.43 11.75 -26.34
C ARG A 356 -1.13 10.45 -26.73
N SER A 357 -1.69 9.71 -25.78
CA SER A 357 -2.25 8.38 -25.99
C SER A 357 -3.79 8.40 -25.89
N PRO A 358 -4.52 8.64 -27.00
CA PRO A 358 -5.98 8.73 -26.97
C PRO A 358 -6.64 7.43 -26.50
N GLY A 359 -6.03 6.27 -26.77
CA GLY A 359 -6.53 4.97 -26.29
C GLY A 359 -6.56 4.86 -24.76
N LEU A 360 -5.55 5.39 -24.07
CA LEU A 360 -5.49 5.40 -22.61
C LEU A 360 -6.51 6.38 -22.00
N LEU A 361 -6.71 7.54 -22.63
CA LEU A 361 -7.71 8.50 -22.20
C LEU A 361 -9.13 7.93 -22.36
N ALA A 362 -9.44 7.36 -23.54
CA ALA A 362 -10.72 6.72 -23.80
C ALA A 362 -11.00 5.56 -22.82
N TYR A 363 -9.96 4.77 -22.52
CA TYR A 363 -10.03 3.70 -21.53
C TYR A 363 -10.32 4.24 -20.12
N THR A 364 -9.65 5.32 -19.72
CA THR A 364 -9.87 5.98 -18.42
C THR A 364 -11.30 6.50 -18.30
N GLU A 365 -11.82 7.16 -19.34
CA GLU A 365 -13.21 7.66 -19.36
C GLU A 365 -14.23 6.51 -19.30
N ARG A 366 -13.96 5.40 -20.00
CA ARG A 366 -14.80 4.20 -19.93
C ARG A 366 -14.90 3.66 -18.50
N VAL A 367 -13.78 3.59 -17.78
CA VAL A 367 -13.78 3.15 -16.38
C VAL A 367 -14.45 4.19 -15.47
N ARG A 368 -14.25 5.49 -15.74
CA ARG A 368 -14.87 6.58 -14.99
C ARG A 368 -16.40 6.52 -15.02
N GLN A 369 -16.99 6.06 -16.13
CA GLN A 369 -18.45 5.83 -16.23
C GLN A 369 -18.98 4.78 -15.24
N MET A 370 -18.11 3.92 -14.69
CA MET A 370 -18.48 2.93 -13.66
C MET A 370 -18.44 3.51 -12.24
N LEU A 371 -17.86 4.69 -12.05
CA LEU A 371 -17.77 5.32 -10.74
C LEU A 371 -19.16 5.80 -10.27
N PRO A 372 -19.42 5.77 -8.95
CA PRO A 372 -20.63 6.36 -8.41
C PRO A 372 -20.69 7.85 -8.75
N THR A 373 -21.79 8.29 -9.38
CA THR A 373 -22.02 9.68 -9.83
C THR A 373 -22.29 10.68 -8.70
N GLN A 374 -22.26 10.23 -7.45
CA GLN A 374 -22.59 11.04 -6.29
C GLN A 374 -21.36 11.23 -5.43
N PHE A 375 -20.59 12.31 -5.63
CA PHE A 375 -19.88 13.05 -4.58
C PHE A 375 -19.61 14.48 -5.03
#